data_AF-A0A972TLZ2-F1
#
_entry.id   AF-A0A972TLZ2-F1
#
_cell.length_a   1.000
_cell.length_b   1.000
_cell.length_c   1.000
_cell.angle_alpha   90.00
_cell.angle_beta   90.00
_cell.angle_gamma   90.00
#
_symmetry.space_group_name_H-M   'P 1'
#
loop_
_entity.id
_entity.type
_entity.pdbx_description
1 polymer ?
#
loop_
_entity_poly.entity_id
_entity_poly.type
_entity_poly.pdbx_seq_one_letter_code
_entity_poly.pdbx_strand_id
1 'polypeptide(L)'
;MSDETFDAVIIGGGNKALFLAMYLIKYAGMSVGIFERRHEIGGCLATEEISAPGFRGNTHANIIMPVYYAPIYRDFPGFWDYGAQWEQYLCAEGAAFANNETCLAIYSVKHDPTQERTMKEIARFSEKDAETYQRLFNTFHSDEVYRAMIDQFFYPPEQFLDPGVVERQMGVFGKLMEGDFVPDSLTLKSSPLRQIREMWESEEMQYCHARFVVSAASDVNDPGLGMEAIALGSQLPVLGFNKGGTHQIAHAAHQILTQMGCKFFTHAEVQNVIIENGTATGIRLTDGSEIAARKLVVSAGLNPHQVVFDMIGREHFTDKVARRIEVLSYKHIACLMWCSFALHEAPKYKAEDFNPDIRETFWLGLGLDANPEHIANECRWMNLGKFPPLEDFSPIVCCHSLVDPSFAPPGKHVAQNEMQSPPASAHTEAEWLEIKKTYIDDMMVVWQQYAPNMTWDNVIGIDSNSPYDNLRMKNIAPHGNCGTLDRSVFQLSENRPIPELANNRSPVKNFYATGTAWHPGGNGGAGESYNCYKIIAGDLGLEDNPWQKLGADETESLVAEVRKVIKRAQDSIHKSE
;
A
#
# COMPACT_ATOMS: atom_id res chain seq x y z
N MET A 1 -16.43 -24.16 19.92
CA MET A 1 -15.81 -23.96 18.60
C MET A 1 -15.95 -25.20 17.76
N SER A 2 -15.64 -26.40 18.27
CA SER A 2 -16.11 -27.65 17.63
C SER A 2 -17.62 -27.54 17.36
N ASP A 3 -18.03 -27.85 16.13
CA ASP A 3 -19.41 -27.82 15.61
C ASP A 3 -19.98 -26.45 15.20
N GLU A 4 -19.19 -25.37 15.21
CA GLU A 4 -19.62 -24.09 14.60
C GLU A 4 -19.73 -24.22 13.08
N THR A 5 -20.76 -23.58 12.49
CA THR A 5 -21.03 -23.67 11.06
C THR A 5 -21.44 -22.31 10.48
N PHE A 6 -20.74 -21.89 9.43
CA PHE A 6 -21.02 -20.64 8.71
C PHE A 6 -21.34 -20.90 7.25
N ASP A 7 -21.94 -19.93 6.56
CA ASP A 7 -22.05 -20.01 5.09
C ASP A 7 -20.69 -19.79 4.44
N ALA A 8 -19.96 -18.78 4.92
CA ALA A 8 -18.60 -18.48 4.51
C ALA A 8 -17.65 -18.50 5.71
N VAL A 9 -16.54 -19.21 5.55
CA VAL A 9 -15.44 -19.24 6.51
C VAL A 9 -14.23 -18.53 5.90
N ILE A 10 -13.67 -17.55 6.61
CA ILE A 10 -12.53 -16.76 6.12
C ILE A 10 -11.31 -17.04 7.01
N ILE A 11 -10.20 -17.38 6.37
CA ILE A 11 -8.89 -17.63 6.99
C ILE A 11 -8.08 -16.33 6.93
N GLY A 12 -7.72 -15.79 8.09
CA GLY A 12 -7.06 -14.50 8.26
C GLY A 12 -8.03 -13.38 8.61
N GLY A 13 -7.65 -12.52 9.55
CA GLY A 13 -8.42 -11.36 10.04
C GLY A 13 -7.87 -10.02 9.57
N GLY A 14 -7.13 -9.99 8.46
CA GLY A 14 -6.60 -8.75 7.87
C GLY A 14 -7.67 -7.91 7.16
N ASN A 15 -7.29 -6.71 6.71
CA ASN A 15 -8.18 -5.78 5.98
C ASN A 15 -8.96 -6.43 4.83
N LYS A 16 -8.33 -7.32 4.04
CA LYS A 16 -8.99 -8.01 2.94
C LYS A 16 -10.11 -8.94 3.40
N ALA A 17 -9.92 -9.60 4.53
CA ALA A 17 -10.95 -10.43 5.15
C ALA A 17 -12.13 -9.57 5.63
N LEU A 18 -11.84 -8.46 6.30
CA LEU A 18 -12.86 -7.56 6.83
C LEU A 18 -13.74 -6.99 5.71
N PHE A 19 -13.12 -6.44 4.65
CA PHE A 19 -13.86 -5.86 3.54
C PHE A 19 -14.65 -6.92 2.76
N LEU A 20 -14.07 -8.10 2.51
CA LEU A 20 -14.78 -9.19 1.85
C LEU A 20 -15.99 -9.65 2.67
N ALA A 21 -15.84 -9.78 3.99
CA ALA A 21 -16.93 -10.17 4.89
C ALA A 21 -18.09 -9.15 4.85
N MET A 22 -17.80 -7.85 4.74
CA MET A 22 -18.84 -6.81 4.66
C MET A 22 -19.74 -7.04 3.45
N TYR A 23 -19.15 -7.40 2.30
CA TYR A 23 -19.92 -7.71 1.09
C TYR A 23 -20.67 -9.05 1.19
N LEU A 24 -20.01 -10.11 1.67
CA LEU A 24 -20.64 -11.42 1.83
C LEU A 24 -21.86 -11.38 2.76
N ILE A 25 -21.82 -10.60 3.84
CA ILE A 25 -22.96 -10.48 4.74
C ILE A 25 -24.04 -9.58 4.11
N LYS A 26 -23.68 -8.38 3.64
CA LYS A 26 -24.67 -7.38 3.18
C LYS A 26 -25.42 -7.82 1.93
N TYR A 27 -24.69 -8.30 0.93
CA TYR A 27 -25.20 -8.50 -0.43
C TYR A 27 -25.40 -9.97 -0.77
N ALA A 28 -24.65 -10.89 -0.14
CA ALA A 28 -24.87 -12.33 -0.32
C ALA A 28 -25.73 -12.98 0.79
N GLY A 29 -26.08 -12.22 1.84
CA GLY A 29 -26.90 -12.70 2.97
C GLY A 29 -26.27 -13.87 3.73
N MET A 30 -24.94 -13.96 3.73
CA MET A 30 -24.20 -15.07 4.32
C MET A 30 -23.89 -14.83 5.79
N SER A 31 -23.99 -15.88 6.61
CA SER A 31 -23.31 -15.89 7.90
C SER A 31 -21.80 -16.11 7.70
N VAL A 32 -20.97 -15.29 8.36
CA VAL A 32 -19.52 -15.27 8.17
C VAL A 32 -18.79 -15.47 9.49
N GLY A 33 -17.83 -16.40 9.48
CA GLY A 33 -16.85 -16.59 10.55
C GLY A 33 -15.44 -16.25 10.06
N ILE A 34 -14.75 -15.34 10.76
CA ILE A 34 -13.36 -14.95 10.49
C ILE A 34 -12.45 -15.58 11.54
N PHE A 35 -11.41 -16.29 11.09
CA PHE A 35 -10.47 -17.02 11.94
C PHE A 35 -9.07 -16.41 11.81
N GLU A 36 -8.61 -15.77 12.88
CA GLU A 36 -7.33 -15.07 12.97
C GLU A 36 -6.45 -15.70 14.04
N ARG A 37 -5.20 -15.95 13.68
CA ARG A 37 -4.19 -16.52 14.57
C ARG A 37 -3.79 -15.55 15.68
N ARG A 38 -3.66 -14.26 15.36
CA ARG A 38 -3.29 -13.21 16.32
C ARG A 38 -4.42 -12.94 17.30
N HIS A 39 -4.09 -12.19 18.35
CA HIS A 39 -5.04 -11.69 19.34
C HIS A 39 -5.88 -10.51 18.84
N GLU A 40 -5.53 -9.98 17.66
CA GLU A 40 -6.06 -8.74 17.10
C GLU A 40 -6.29 -8.91 15.60
N ILE A 41 -7.25 -8.16 15.06
CA ILE A 41 -7.65 -8.14 13.66
C ILE A 41 -7.24 -6.82 13.00
N GLY A 42 -7.18 -6.79 11.67
CA GLY A 42 -6.74 -5.63 10.88
C GLY A 42 -5.47 -5.91 10.08
N GLY A 43 -4.65 -6.88 10.51
CA GLY A 43 -3.43 -7.27 9.82
C GLY A 43 -2.41 -6.13 9.80
N CYS A 44 -2.04 -5.65 8.61
CA CYS A 44 -1.11 -4.53 8.44
C CYS A 44 -1.76 -3.14 8.58
N LEU A 45 -3.08 -3.04 8.75
CA LEU A 45 -3.73 -1.81 9.18
C LEU A 45 -3.64 -1.73 10.70
N ALA A 46 -2.43 -1.43 11.20
CA ALA A 46 -2.07 -1.50 12.60
C ALA A 46 -1.38 -0.20 13.05
N THR A 47 -1.81 0.27 14.21
CA THR A 47 -1.34 1.47 14.89
C THR A 47 -1.22 1.10 16.36
N GLU A 48 0.00 1.14 16.88
CA GLU A 48 0.34 0.57 18.19
C GLU A 48 1.13 1.60 19.01
N GLU A 49 1.10 1.50 20.34
CA GLU A 49 1.98 2.29 21.22
C GLU A 49 3.36 1.64 21.29
N ILE A 50 4.28 2.05 20.41
CA ILE A 50 5.51 1.27 20.10
C ILE A 50 6.81 1.90 20.59
N SER A 51 7.00 3.21 20.41
CA SER A 51 8.28 3.86 20.67
C SER A 51 8.44 4.31 22.14
N ALA A 52 7.33 4.63 22.81
CA ALA A 52 7.23 4.91 24.24
C ALA A 52 5.75 4.88 24.68
N PRO A 53 5.44 4.73 25.99
CA PRO A 53 4.06 4.79 26.47
C PRO A 53 3.33 6.07 26.06
N GLY A 54 2.15 5.94 25.43
CA GLY A 54 1.38 7.06 24.90
C GLY A 54 1.83 7.61 23.54
N PHE A 55 2.88 7.05 22.92
CA PHE A 55 3.35 7.41 21.58
C PHE A 55 2.95 6.33 20.59
N ARG A 56 2.10 6.69 19.62
CA ARG A 56 1.54 5.75 18.65
C ARG A 56 2.30 5.82 17.34
N GLY A 57 2.49 4.67 16.68
CA GLY A 57 3.07 4.59 15.34
C GLY A 57 2.35 3.53 14.51
N ASN A 58 2.27 3.77 13.20
CA ASN A 58 1.82 2.74 12.26
C ASN A 58 2.97 1.74 12.06
N THR A 59 2.73 0.45 12.27
CA THR A 59 3.80 -0.56 12.19
C THR A 59 4.05 -1.08 10.77
N HIS A 60 3.08 -0.85 9.86
CA HIS A 60 3.13 -1.27 8.47
C HIS A 60 2.53 -0.23 7.52
N ALA A 61 1.23 -0.29 7.23
CA ALA A 61 0.61 0.60 6.26
C ALA A 61 0.64 2.04 6.78
N ASN A 62 1.13 2.97 5.96
CA ASN A 62 1.22 4.38 6.29
C ASN A 62 0.65 5.28 5.19
N ILE A 63 1.07 5.08 3.93
CA ILE A 63 0.49 5.76 2.77
C ILE A 63 -0.92 5.22 2.52
N ILE A 64 -1.90 6.12 2.51
CA ILE A 64 -3.29 5.86 2.16
C ILE A 64 -3.68 6.79 1.02
N MET A 65 -4.10 6.21 -0.10
CA MET A 65 -4.55 6.96 -1.28
C MET A 65 -6.07 7.09 -1.26
N PRO A 66 -6.65 8.17 -1.78
CA PRO A 66 -8.10 8.39 -1.74
C PRO A 66 -8.88 7.32 -2.53
N VAL A 67 -8.23 6.68 -3.51
CA VAL A 67 -8.82 5.58 -4.28
C VAL A 67 -8.98 4.28 -3.47
N TYR A 68 -8.14 4.01 -2.47
CA TYR A 68 -7.99 2.69 -1.84
C TYR A 68 -9.29 2.09 -1.30
N TYR A 69 -10.23 2.91 -0.83
CA TYR A 69 -11.48 2.44 -0.22
C TYR A 69 -12.74 2.96 -0.92
N ALA A 70 -12.63 3.44 -2.16
CA ALA A 70 -13.76 3.97 -2.94
C ALA A 70 -15.04 3.10 -2.89
N PRO A 71 -14.98 1.78 -3.18
CA PRO A 71 -16.19 0.94 -3.11
C PRO A 71 -16.75 0.83 -1.70
N ILE A 72 -15.90 0.82 -0.67
CA ILE A 72 -16.34 0.74 0.74
C ILE A 72 -17.03 2.04 1.17
N TYR A 73 -16.48 3.20 0.82
CA TYR A 73 -17.11 4.50 1.13
C TYR A 73 -18.49 4.64 0.48
N ARG A 74 -18.64 4.15 -0.77
CA ARG A 74 -19.91 4.15 -1.49
C ARG A 74 -20.92 3.19 -0.84
N ASP A 75 -20.50 1.95 -0.61
CA ASP A 75 -21.41 0.85 -0.26
C ASP A 75 -21.71 0.78 1.24
N PHE A 76 -20.84 1.33 2.08
CA PHE A 76 -20.96 1.35 3.54
C PHE A 76 -20.70 2.75 4.10
N PRO A 77 -21.63 3.72 3.93
CA PRO A 77 -21.38 5.13 4.22
C PRO A 77 -20.90 5.43 5.65
N GLY A 78 -21.32 4.62 6.64
CA GLY A 78 -20.87 4.75 8.03
C GLY A 78 -19.37 4.48 8.23
N PHE A 79 -18.68 3.90 7.24
CA PHE A 79 -17.23 3.61 7.31
C PHE A 79 -16.40 4.86 7.61
N TRP A 80 -16.74 5.99 6.98
CA TRP A 80 -16.12 7.28 7.26
C TRP A 80 -16.38 7.76 8.69
N ASP A 81 -17.63 7.64 9.15
CA ASP A 81 -18.05 8.11 10.48
C ASP A 81 -17.48 7.24 11.61
N TYR A 82 -17.17 5.97 11.33
CA TYR A 82 -16.52 5.05 12.26
C TYR A 82 -14.98 5.16 12.32
N GLY A 83 -14.37 6.05 11.53
CA GLY A 83 -12.94 6.42 11.69
C GLY A 83 -12.04 6.20 10.47
N ALA A 84 -12.55 5.65 9.36
CA ALA A 84 -11.81 5.57 8.10
C ALA A 84 -11.83 6.94 7.39
N GLN A 85 -11.10 7.91 7.95
CA GLN A 85 -11.06 9.29 7.49
C GLN A 85 -9.71 9.58 6.83
N TRP A 86 -9.74 9.67 5.51
CA TRP A 86 -8.58 10.06 4.72
C TRP A 86 -8.24 11.54 4.94
N GLU A 87 -6.96 11.82 5.15
CA GLU A 87 -6.45 13.16 5.45
C GLU A 87 -5.07 13.35 4.82
N GLN A 88 -4.65 14.61 4.63
CA GLN A 88 -3.35 14.97 4.06
C GLN A 88 -2.62 16.03 4.89
N TYR A 89 -1.30 15.99 4.78
CA TYR A 89 -0.38 17.03 5.21
C TYR A 89 -0.43 18.22 4.24
N LEU A 90 0.18 19.36 4.62
CA LEU A 90 0.40 20.48 3.72
C LEU A 90 1.12 20.06 2.42
N CYS A 91 2.24 19.35 2.57
CA CYS A 91 2.97 18.75 1.44
C CYS A 91 2.81 17.24 1.48
N ALA A 92 2.38 16.65 0.35
CA ALA A 92 2.16 15.20 0.24
C ALA A 92 3.48 14.44 0.10
N GLU A 93 4.44 15.02 -0.61
CA GLU A 93 5.76 14.46 -0.89
C GLU A 93 6.77 15.62 -0.95
N GLY A 94 8.04 15.35 -0.71
CA GLY A 94 9.11 16.30 -0.95
C GLY A 94 10.48 15.70 -0.70
N ALA A 95 11.50 16.52 -0.92
CA ALA A 95 12.88 16.17 -0.62
C ALA A 95 13.65 17.38 -0.07
N ALA A 96 14.51 17.15 0.92
CA ALA A 96 15.47 18.13 1.43
C ALA A 96 16.89 17.69 1.07
N PHE A 97 17.73 18.64 0.66
CA PHE A 97 19.07 18.38 0.15
C PHE A 97 20.14 19.02 1.05
N ALA A 98 21.07 18.21 1.56
CA ALA A 98 22.04 18.67 2.56
C ALA A 98 23.17 19.53 1.96
N ASN A 99 23.57 19.28 0.72
CA ASN A 99 24.70 19.94 0.06
C ASN A 99 24.52 21.44 -0.15
N ASN A 100 23.28 21.89 -0.36
CA ASN A 100 22.93 23.28 -0.69
C ASN A 100 21.80 23.84 0.18
N GLU A 101 21.27 23.03 1.12
CA GLU A 101 20.20 23.39 2.06
C GLU A 101 18.91 23.84 1.34
N THR A 102 18.67 23.35 0.12
CA THR A 102 17.42 23.54 -0.63
C THR A 102 16.44 22.37 -0.41
N CYS A 103 15.23 22.51 -0.92
CA CYS A 103 14.25 21.44 -0.95
C CYS A 103 13.28 21.58 -2.13
N LEU A 104 12.58 20.50 -2.43
CA LEU A 104 11.43 20.47 -3.33
C LEU A 104 10.20 19.98 -2.56
N ALA A 105 9.10 20.73 -2.62
CA ALA A 105 7.84 20.39 -1.97
C ALA A 105 6.72 20.18 -3.00
N ILE A 106 6.03 19.04 -2.92
CA ILE A 106 4.83 18.75 -3.70
C ILE A 106 3.62 18.94 -2.78
N TYR A 107 2.86 20.01 -3.01
CA TYR A 107 1.71 20.34 -2.19
C TYR A 107 0.56 19.37 -2.44
N SER A 108 -0.12 18.99 -1.36
CA SER A 108 -1.20 18.02 -1.43
C SER A 108 -2.43 18.58 -2.14
N VAL A 109 -3.23 17.72 -2.78
CA VAL A 109 -4.49 18.14 -3.42
C VAL A 109 -5.50 18.73 -2.43
N LYS A 110 -5.33 18.49 -1.12
CA LYS A 110 -6.08 19.17 -0.06
C LYS A 110 -5.72 20.67 0.01
N HIS A 111 -4.43 21.00 0.01
CA HIS A 111 -3.94 22.36 0.26
C HIS A 111 -3.57 23.13 -1.02
N ASP A 112 -3.49 22.45 -2.16
CA ASP A 112 -3.24 23.02 -3.49
C ASP A 112 -4.05 22.28 -4.57
N PRO A 113 -5.40 22.40 -4.60
CA PRO A 113 -6.23 21.62 -5.52
C PRO A 113 -5.93 21.83 -7.00
N THR A 114 -5.47 23.02 -7.39
CA THR A 114 -5.08 23.36 -8.76
C THR A 114 -3.61 23.09 -9.07
N GLN A 115 -2.82 22.73 -8.05
CA GLN A 115 -1.39 22.45 -8.14
C GLN A 115 -0.53 23.66 -8.58
N GLU A 116 -1.06 24.87 -8.46
CA GLU A 116 -0.35 26.10 -8.83
C GLU A 116 0.83 26.41 -7.91
N ARG A 117 0.75 26.05 -6.62
CA ARG A 117 1.87 26.23 -5.68
C ARG A 117 2.97 25.22 -5.99
N THR A 118 2.60 23.97 -6.25
CA THR A 118 3.55 22.93 -6.67
C THR A 118 4.29 23.33 -7.93
N MET A 119 3.58 23.84 -8.95
CA MET A 119 4.25 24.30 -10.18
C MET A 119 5.22 25.45 -9.94
N LYS A 120 4.85 26.41 -9.09
CA LYS A 120 5.76 27.52 -8.71
C LYS A 120 7.00 27.00 -7.99
N GLU A 121 6.84 25.99 -7.15
CA GLU A 121 7.96 25.35 -6.47
C GLU A 121 8.89 24.64 -7.46
N ILE A 122 8.35 23.83 -8.38
CA ILE A 122 9.12 23.14 -9.41
C ILE A 122 9.84 24.14 -10.33
N ALA A 123 9.19 25.25 -10.68
CA ALA A 123 9.75 26.29 -11.54
C ALA A 123 10.98 27.00 -10.95
N ARG A 124 11.24 26.86 -9.64
CA ARG A 124 12.50 27.34 -9.02
C ARG A 124 13.72 26.57 -9.53
N PHE A 125 13.51 25.33 -9.99
CA PHE A 125 14.55 24.43 -10.53
C PHE A 125 14.47 24.30 -12.05
N SER A 126 13.26 24.16 -12.61
CA SER A 126 13.03 24.15 -14.07
C SER A 126 11.61 24.59 -14.43
N GLU A 127 11.48 25.65 -15.24
CA GLU A 127 10.19 26.09 -15.80
C GLU A 127 9.57 25.01 -16.68
N LYS A 128 10.38 24.26 -17.43
CA LYS A 128 9.91 23.17 -18.28
C LYS A 128 9.38 22.00 -17.48
N ASP A 129 10.00 21.67 -16.35
CA ASP A 129 9.49 20.62 -15.46
C ASP A 129 8.14 21.02 -14.86
N ALA A 130 7.94 22.29 -14.53
CA ALA A 130 6.64 22.78 -14.06
C ALA A 130 5.55 22.63 -15.13
N GLU A 131 5.87 22.93 -16.40
CA GLU A 131 4.95 22.69 -17.53
C GLU A 131 4.67 21.20 -17.74
N THR A 132 5.70 20.35 -17.68
CA THR A 132 5.57 18.89 -17.80
C THR A 132 4.72 18.31 -16.66
N TYR A 133 4.94 18.78 -15.43
CA TYR A 133 4.14 18.40 -14.27
C TYR A 133 2.68 18.79 -14.44
N GLN A 134 2.40 20.01 -14.90
CA GLN A 134 1.02 20.45 -15.16
C GLN A 134 0.34 19.57 -16.22
N ARG A 135 1.03 19.23 -17.32
CA ARG A 135 0.51 18.30 -18.32
C ARG A 135 0.25 16.93 -17.71
N LEU A 136 1.18 16.38 -16.94
CA LEU A 136 1.04 15.08 -16.28
C LEU A 136 -0.17 15.04 -15.35
N PHE A 137 -0.28 16.05 -14.48
CA PHE A 137 -1.39 16.18 -13.55
C PHE A 137 -2.73 16.25 -14.29
N ASN A 138 -2.85 17.10 -15.30
CA ASN A 138 -4.08 17.26 -16.09
C ASN A 138 -4.44 16.00 -16.87
N THR A 139 -3.46 15.30 -17.46
CA THR A 139 -3.69 14.05 -18.20
C THR A 139 -4.24 12.97 -17.27
N PHE A 140 -3.63 12.74 -16.10
CA PHE A 140 -4.04 11.66 -15.20
C PHE A 140 -5.28 11.98 -14.37
N HIS A 141 -5.59 13.26 -14.18
CA HIS A 141 -6.85 13.71 -13.54
C HIS A 141 -7.99 13.98 -14.54
N SER A 142 -7.76 13.74 -15.84
CA SER A 142 -8.83 13.69 -16.85
C SER A 142 -9.77 12.53 -16.58
N ASP A 143 -11.05 12.68 -16.93
CA ASP A 143 -12.04 11.64 -16.71
C ASP A 143 -11.64 10.32 -17.37
N GLU A 144 -11.07 10.35 -18.58
CA GLU A 144 -10.71 9.17 -19.35
C GLU A 144 -9.61 8.33 -18.68
N VAL A 145 -8.50 8.96 -18.27
CA VAL A 145 -7.40 8.25 -17.60
C VAL A 145 -7.83 7.78 -16.21
N TYR A 146 -8.57 8.62 -15.50
CA TYR A 146 -9.00 8.30 -14.14
C TYR A 146 -9.98 7.12 -14.11
N ARG A 147 -10.90 7.02 -15.08
CA ARG A 147 -11.79 5.85 -15.24
C ARG A 147 -11.01 4.56 -15.48
N ALA A 148 -10.03 4.59 -16.37
CA ALA A 148 -9.20 3.42 -16.65
C ALA A 148 -8.36 3.01 -15.42
N MET A 149 -7.89 3.97 -14.63
CA MET A 149 -7.24 3.71 -13.35
C MET A 149 -8.21 3.02 -12.36
N ILE A 150 -9.45 3.49 -12.23
CA ILE A 150 -10.47 2.83 -11.39
C ILE A 150 -10.70 1.38 -11.82
N ASP A 151 -10.78 1.12 -13.13
CA ASP A 151 -10.95 -0.25 -13.64
C ASP A 151 -9.77 -1.15 -13.22
N GLN A 152 -8.52 -0.65 -13.31
CA GLN A 152 -7.34 -1.40 -12.89
C GLN A 152 -7.31 -1.75 -11.38
N PHE A 153 -8.03 -1.00 -10.53
CA PHE A 153 -8.12 -1.31 -9.10
C PHE A 153 -9.29 -2.24 -8.76
N PHE A 154 -10.42 -2.11 -9.46
CA PHE A 154 -11.72 -2.63 -9.01
C PHE A 154 -12.42 -3.56 -10.01
N TYR A 155 -11.71 -3.99 -11.06
CA TYR A 155 -12.15 -5.05 -11.95
C TYR A 155 -11.21 -6.25 -11.84
N PRO A 156 -11.72 -7.49 -11.68
CA PRO A 156 -10.88 -8.68 -11.75
C PRO A 156 -10.31 -8.86 -13.16
N PRO A 157 -9.14 -9.53 -13.29
CA PRO A 157 -8.47 -9.73 -14.58
C PRO A 157 -9.34 -10.28 -15.71
N GLU A 158 -10.30 -11.17 -15.41
CA GLU A 158 -11.21 -11.71 -16.43
C GLU A 158 -12.11 -10.67 -17.11
N GLN A 159 -12.35 -9.53 -16.45
CA GLN A 159 -13.18 -8.44 -16.98
C GLN A 159 -12.37 -7.41 -17.77
N PHE A 160 -11.03 -7.52 -17.84
CA PHE A 160 -10.21 -6.59 -18.64
C PHE A 160 -10.48 -6.68 -20.13
N LEU A 161 -11.06 -7.79 -20.59
CA LEU A 161 -11.47 -8.00 -21.98
C LEU A 161 -12.90 -7.55 -22.25
N ASP A 162 -13.62 -7.04 -21.25
CA ASP A 162 -14.97 -6.51 -21.45
C ASP A 162 -14.90 -5.30 -22.39
N PRO A 163 -15.79 -5.19 -23.40
CA PRO A 163 -15.69 -4.17 -24.45
C PRO A 163 -15.58 -2.73 -23.91
N GLY A 164 -16.32 -2.40 -22.85
CA GLY A 164 -16.27 -1.07 -22.23
C GLY A 164 -14.97 -0.79 -21.48
N VAL A 165 -14.34 -1.81 -20.88
CA VAL A 165 -13.03 -1.68 -20.22
C VAL A 165 -11.94 -1.50 -21.28
N VAL A 166 -11.98 -2.31 -22.35
CA VAL A 166 -11.05 -2.19 -23.48
C VAL A 166 -11.16 -0.82 -24.15
N GLU A 167 -12.37 -0.33 -24.39
CA GLU A 167 -12.60 1.01 -24.96
C GLU A 167 -11.98 2.12 -24.10
N ARG A 168 -12.20 2.08 -22.77
CA ARG A 168 -11.60 3.05 -21.85
C ARG A 168 -10.08 2.95 -21.82
N GLN A 169 -9.52 1.74 -21.78
CA GLN A 169 -8.07 1.53 -21.86
C GLN A 169 -7.47 2.05 -23.17
N MET A 170 -8.15 1.84 -24.30
CA MET A 170 -7.73 2.39 -25.59
C MET A 170 -7.78 3.92 -25.59
N GLY A 171 -8.78 4.52 -24.94
CA GLY A 171 -8.90 5.98 -24.79
C GLY A 171 -7.72 6.61 -24.03
N VAL A 172 -7.13 5.89 -23.06
CA VAL A 172 -5.95 6.35 -22.31
C VAL A 172 -4.78 6.65 -23.25
N PHE A 173 -4.55 5.83 -24.28
CA PHE A 173 -3.46 6.06 -25.23
C PHE A 173 -3.59 7.42 -25.90
N GLY A 174 -4.79 7.80 -26.35
CA GLY A 174 -5.04 9.12 -26.95
C GLY A 174 -4.71 10.25 -25.98
N LYS A 175 -5.14 10.15 -24.72
CA LYS A 175 -4.87 11.16 -23.67
C LYS A 175 -3.41 11.27 -23.28
N LEU A 176 -2.70 10.14 -23.22
CA LEU A 176 -1.26 10.14 -22.98
C LEU A 176 -0.51 10.84 -24.11
N MET A 177 -0.88 10.59 -25.37
CA MET A 177 -0.31 11.28 -26.53
C MET A 177 -0.59 12.79 -26.51
N GLU A 178 -1.82 13.20 -26.16
CA GLU A 178 -2.18 14.62 -26.00
C GLU A 178 -1.34 15.31 -24.91
N GLY A 179 -0.97 14.58 -23.85
CA GLY A 179 -0.13 15.05 -22.75
C GLY A 179 1.38 14.98 -23.00
N ASP A 180 1.82 14.45 -24.15
CA ASP A 180 3.23 14.17 -24.49
C ASP A 180 3.88 13.05 -23.64
N PHE A 181 3.09 12.07 -23.19
CA PHE A 181 3.53 10.89 -22.44
C PHE A 181 3.41 9.62 -23.27
N VAL A 182 4.06 9.61 -24.43
CA VAL A 182 3.92 8.56 -25.46
C VAL A 182 4.28 7.15 -24.91
N PRO A 183 3.34 6.19 -24.88
CA PRO A 183 3.60 4.82 -24.43
C PRO A 183 4.21 3.97 -25.57
N ASP A 184 5.31 4.44 -26.16
CA ASP A 184 5.99 3.72 -27.24
C ASP A 184 6.76 2.47 -26.74
N SER A 185 7.34 1.70 -27.67
CA SER A 185 8.11 0.49 -27.31
C SER A 185 9.29 0.78 -26.39
N LEU A 186 9.82 2.00 -26.39
CA LEU A 186 10.98 2.36 -25.60
C LEU A 186 10.54 2.68 -24.16
N THR A 187 9.44 3.43 -23.98
CA THR A 187 8.77 3.65 -22.69
C THR A 187 8.27 2.34 -22.07
N LEU A 188 7.68 1.44 -22.86
CA LEU A 188 7.18 0.15 -22.34
C LEU A 188 8.29 -0.81 -21.90
N LYS A 189 9.53 -0.61 -22.33
CA LYS A 189 10.69 -1.47 -22.00
C LYS A 189 11.69 -0.81 -21.06
N SER A 190 11.56 0.49 -20.81
CA SER A 190 12.49 1.24 -19.95
C SER A 190 12.33 0.89 -18.48
N SER A 191 13.39 1.16 -17.71
CA SER A 191 13.28 1.23 -16.27
C SER A 191 12.67 2.56 -15.82
N PRO A 192 12.13 2.63 -14.59
CA PRO A 192 11.62 3.88 -14.04
C PRO A 192 12.67 4.99 -14.05
N LEU A 193 13.91 4.72 -13.65
CA LEU A 193 14.98 5.74 -13.62
C LEU A 193 15.24 6.35 -15.00
N ARG A 194 15.27 5.53 -16.06
CA ARG A 194 15.46 6.03 -17.43
C ARG A 194 14.25 6.87 -17.87
N GLN A 195 13.03 6.44 -17.51
CA GLN A 195 11.83 7.20 -17.83
C GLN A 195 11.79 8.55 -17.10
N ILE A 196 12.15 8.56 -15.81
CA ILE A 196 12.21 9.76 -14.98
C ILE A 196 13.22 10.77 -15.56
N ARG A 197 14.39 10.31 -16.00
CA ARG A 197 15.39 11.15 -16.68
C ARG A 197 14.94 11.71 -18.02
N GLU A 198 14.00 11.04 -18.69
CA GLU A 198 13.41 11.53 -19.93
C GLU A 198 12.31 12.57 -19.67
N MET A 199 11.58 12.43 -18.56
CA MET A 199 10.48 13.34 -18.19
C MET A 199 10.97 14.66 -17.61
N TRP A 200 12.04 14.65 -16.79
CA TRP A 200 12.43 15.80 -15.96
C TRP A 200 13.85 16.28 -16.27
N GLU A 201 14.04 17.59 -16.36
CA GLU A 201 15.36 18.22 -16.52
C GLU A 201 16.10 18.40 -15.19
N SER A 202 15.38 18.77 -14.12
CA SER A 202 15.95 19.01 -12.80
C SER A 202 16.20 17.70 -12.05
N GLU A 203 17.37 17.59 -11.41
CA GLU A 203 17.70 16.44 -10.58
C GLU A 203 16.75 16.34 -9.37
N GLU A 204 16.26 17.47 -8.87
CA GLU A 204 15.31 17.53 -7.74
C GLU A 204 13.99 16.81 -8.04
N MET A 205 13.40 17.05 -9.23
CA MET A 205 12.23 16.31 -9.68
C MET A 205 12.54 14.84 -9.95
N GLN A 206 13.72 14.55 -10.51
CA GLN A 206 14.14 13.16 -10.75
C GLN A 206 14.26 12.38 -9.43
N TYR A 207 14.89 12.96 -8.40
CA TYR A 207 15.03 12.37 -7.08
C TYR A 207 13.68 12.15 -6.42
N CYS A 208 12.85 13.20 -6.33
CA CYS A 208 11.56 13.12 -5.65
C CYS A 208 10.66 12.06 -6.29
N HIS A 209 10.62 11.99 -7.62
CA HIS A 209 9.86 10.98 -8.34
C HIS A 209 10.46 9.58 -8.14
N ALA A 210 11.77 9.40 -8.32
CA ALA A 210 12.42 8.10 -8.12
C ALA A 210 12.21 7.57 -6.70
N ARG A 211 12.21 8.46 -5.70
CA ARG A 211 11.98 8.09 -4.32
C ARG A 211 10.56 7.54 -4.10
N PHE A 212 9.55 8.17 -4.69
CA PHE A 212 8.17 7.68 -4.63
C PHE A 212 8.01 6.33 -5.35
N VAL A 213 8.68 6.10 -6.49
CA VAL A 213 8.67 4.79 -7.18
C VAL A 213 9.12 3.66 -6.26
N VAL A 214 10.21 3.89 -5.51
CA VAL A 214 10.71 2.88 -4.57
C VAL A 214 9.78 2.72 -3.35
N SER A 215 9.21 3.80 -2.84
CA SER A 215 8.20 3.75 -1.76
C SER A 215 6.93 3.01 -2.20
N ALA A 216 6.60 3.05 -3.50
CA ALA A 216 5.57 2.24 -4.13
C ALA A 216 6.01 0.78 -4.37
N ALA A 217 7.11 0.33 -3.77
CA ALA A 217 7.63 -1.04 -3.84
C ALA A 217 8.09 -1.48 -5.25
N SER A 218 8.55 -0.55 -6.11
CA SER A 218 9.12 -0.84 -7.43
C SER A 218 10.60 -0.46 -7.49
N ASP A 219 11.45 -1.34 -8.03
CA ASP A 219 12.87 -1.03 -8.24
C ASP A 219 13.02 -0.08 -9.44
N VAL A 220 13.61 1.10 -9.22
CA VAL A 220 13.86 2.09 -10.27
C VAL A 220 14.82 1.61 -11.37
N ASN A 221 15.54 0.51 -11.14
CA ASN A 221 16.43 -0.12 -12.11
C ASN A 221 15.73 -1.19 -12.97
N ASP A 222 14.57 -1.70 -12.57
CA ASP A 222 13.93 -2.83 -13.24
C ASP A 222 13.36 -2.43 -14.61
N PRO A 223 13.70 -3.12 -15.70
CA PRO A 223 13.17 -2.81 -17.02
C PRO A 223 11.69 -3.20 -17.13
N GLY A 224 10.95 -2.49 -17.99
CA GLY A 224 9.55 -2.76 -18.27
C GLY A 224 8.56 -2.04 -17.35
N LEU A 225 9.03 -1.12 -16.51
CA LEU A 225 8.21 -0.35 -15.56
C LEU A 225 8.18 1.16 -15.89
N GLY A 226 8.63 1.58 -17.08
CA GLY A 226 8.58 2.98 -17.50
C GLY A 226 7.17 3.60 -17.48
N MET A 227 6.15 2.87 -17.95
CA MET A 227 4.75 3.34 -17.86
C MET A 227 4.25 3.48 -16.43
N GLU A 228 4.71 2.62 -15.53
CA GLU A 228 4.40 2.74 -14.11
C GLU A 228 5.00 4.02 -13.53
N ALA A 229 6.23 4.37 -13.90
CA ALA A 229 6.85 5.63 -13.46
C ALA A 229 5.99 6.84 -13.87
N ILE A 230 5.58 6.93 -15.13
CA ILE A 230 4.69 8.01 -15.58
C ILE A 230 3.42 8.09 -14.71
N ALA A 231 2.78 6.93 -14.46
CA ALA A 231 1.58 6.88 -13.64
C ALA A 231 1.83 7.32 -12.20
N LEU A 232 2.91 6.85 -11.55
CA LEU A 232 3.27 7.21 -10.17
C LEU A 232 3.64 8.69 -10.04
N GLY A 233 4.29 9.29 -11.03
CA GLY A 233 4.57 10.73 -11.04
C GLY A 233 3.31 11.60 -10.93
N SER A 234 2.18 11.13 -11.48
CA SER A 234 0.90 11.83 -11.35
C SER A 234 0.26 11.74 -9.96
N GLN A 235 0.72 10.79 -9.14
CA GLN A 235 0.13 10.49 -7.83
C GLN A 235 0.82 11.21 -6.67
N LEU A 236 1.95 11.89 -6.91
CA LEU A 236 2.70 12.64 -5.90
C LEU A 236 1.83 13.58 -5.03
N PRO A 237 0.83 14.32 -5.54
CA PRO A 237 0.05 15.23 -4.69
C PRO A 237 -1.10 14.55 -3.91
N VAL A 238 -1.38 13.27 -4.15
CA VAL A 238 -2.50 12.55 -3.52
C VAL A 238 -2.08 11.60 -2.40
N LEU A 239 -0.79 11.56 -2.02
CA LEU A 239 -0.37 10.83 -0.83
C LEU A 239 -1.05 11.40 0.40
N GLY A 240 -1.64 10.52 1.20
CA GLY A 240 -2.29 10.89 2.44
C GLY A 240 -2.16 9.79 3.47
N PHE A 241 -2.86 9.96 4.56
CA PHE A 241 -2.88 9.04 5.69
C PHE A 241 -4.31 8.88 6.19
N ASN A 242 -4.50 8.01 7.18
CA ASN A 242 -5.77 7.91 7.88
C ASN A 242 -5.67 8.58 9.24
N LYS A 243 -6.59 9.50 9.53
CA LYS A 243 -6.68 10.18 10.81
C LYS A 243 -6.88 9.16 11.95
N GLY A 244 -6.09 9.31 13.00
CA GLY A 244 -6.02 8.39 14.14
C GLY A 244 -5.17 7.14 13.90
N GLY A 245 -4.46 7.07 12.77
CA GLY A 245 -3.67 5.90 12.36
C GLY A 245 -4.45 4.90 11.50
N THR A 246 -3.73 4.00 10.83
CA THR A 246 -4.32 3.04 9.88
C THR A 246 -5.20 2.00 10.55
N HIS A 247 -5.02 1.71 11.84
CA HIS A 247 -5.90 0.79 12.56
C HIS A 247 -7.35 1.28 12.66
N GLN A 248 -7.60 2.59 12.58
CA GLN A 248 -8.99 3.10 12.55
C GLN A 248 -9.77 2.60 11.32
N ILE A 249 -9.10 2.29 10.22
CA ILE A 249 -9.73 1.74 9.01
C ILE A 249 -10.24 0.32 9.29
N ALA A 250 -9.40 -0.54 9.86
CA ALA A 250 -9.80 -1.88 10.25
C ALA A 250 -10.84 -1.86 11.37
N HIS A 251 -10.72 -0.93 12.32
CA HIS A 251 -11.70 -0.73 13.38
C HIS A 251 -13.07 -0.30 12.83
N ALA A 252 -13.11 0.60 11.85
CA ALA A 252 -14.35 1.01 11.19
C ALA A 252 -15.05 -0.18 10.51
N ALA A 253 -14.30 -1.03 9.80
CA ALA A 253 -14.83 -2.25 9.21
C ALA A 253 -15.32 -3.25 10.28
N HIS A 254 -14.55 -3.44 11.36
CA HIS A 254 -14.91 -4.30 12.48
C HIS A 254 -16.22 -3.87 13.16
N GLN A 255 -16.41 -2.57 13.41
CA GLN A 255 -17.63 -2.03 14.00
C GLN A 255 -18.86 -2.34 13.12
N ILE A 256 -18.74 -2.11 11.80
CA ILE A 256 -19.82 -2.41 10.85
C ILE A 256 -20.12 -3.92 10.85
N LEU A 257 -19.10 -4.76 10.75
CA LEU A 257 -19.25 -6.22 10.74
C LEU A 257 -19.89 -6.76 12.02
N THR A 258 -19.53 -6.21 13.17
CA THR A 258 -20.12 -6.59 14.46
C THR A 258 -21.62 -6.30 14.48
N GLN A 259 -22.03 -5.12 13.98
CA GLN A 259 -23.45 -4.75 13.85
C GLN A 259 -24.20 -5.65 12.86
N MET A 260 -23.50 -6.13 11.83
CA MET A 260 -24.04 -7.07 10.84
C MET A 260 -24.03 -8.54 11.30
N GLY A 261 -23.51 -8.83 12.50
CA GLY A 261 -23.54 -10.17 13.09
C GLY A 261 -22.38 -11.09 12.68
N CYS A 262 -21.29 -10.56 12.12
CA CYS A 262 -20.08 -11.32 11.85
C CYS A 262 -19.50 -11.93 13.16
N LYS A 263 -18.91 -13.12 13.07
CA LYS A 263 -18.24 -13.77 14.20
C LYS A 263 -16.73 -13.78 13.97
N PHE A 264 -16.00 -13.32 14.97
CA PHE A 264 -14.55 -13.25 14.97
C PHE A 264 -13.99 -14.26 15.96
N PHE A 265 -13.03 -15.05 15.52
CA PHE A 265 -12.30 -16.01 16.33
C PHE A 265 -10.82 -15.64 16.26
N THR A 266 -10.33 -14.96 17.29
CA THR A 266 -8.90 -14.67 17.48
C THR A 266 -8.21 -15.84 18.18
N HIS A 267 -6.88 -15.88 18.14
CA HIS A 267 -6.11 -17.04 18.60
C HIS A 267 -6.51 -18.38 17.94
N ALA A 268 -7.13 -18.31 16.75
CA ALA A 268 -7.64 -19.45 16.02
C ALA A 268 -6.78 -19.69 14.77
N GLU A 269 -5.61 -20.29 14.95
CA GLU A 269 -4.71 -20.63 13.83
C GLU A 269 -5.30 -21.81 13.04
N VAL A 270 -5.55 -21.56 11.75
CA VAL A 270 -6.03 -22.57 10.80
C VAL A 270 -4.87 -23.43 10.35
N GLN A 271 -5.04 -24.75 10.43
CA GLN A 271 -4.05 -25.73 10.02
C GLN A 271 -4.17 -26.09 8.53
N ASN A 272 -5.38 -26.35 8.04
CA ASN A 272 -5.68 -26.67 6.64
C ASN A 272 -7.17 -26.52 6.33
N VAL A 273 -7.48 -26.55 5.03
CA VAL A 273 -8.84 -26.62 4.50
C VAL A 273 -9.31 -28.06 4.51
N ILE A 274 -10.55 -28.30 4.92
CA ILE A 274 -11.19 -29.61 4.80
C ILE A 274 -11.74 -29.73 3.39
N ILE A 275 -11.24 -30.72 2.63
CA ILE A 275 -11.59 -30.94 1.23
C ILE A 275 -12.25 -32.31 1.07
N GLU A 276 -13.48 -32.32 0.57
CA GLU A 276 -14.24 -33.53 0.28
C GLU A 276 -14.62 -33.57 -1.20
N ASN A 277 -14.24 -34.63 -1.92
CA ASN A 277 -14.52 -34.81 -3.34
C ASN A 277 -14.15 -33.58 -4.20
N GLY A 278 -13.02 -32.93 -3.88
CA GLY A 278 -12.53 -31.74 -4.58
C GLY A 278 -13.27 -30.44 -4.25
N THR A 279 -14.08 -30.41 -3.19
CA THR A 279 -14.80 -29.22 -2.71
C THR A 279 -14.34 -28.86 -1.29
N ALA A 280 -14.10 -27.59 -1.04
CA ALA A 280 -13.84 -27.10 0.32
C ALA A 280 -15.13 -27.08 1.14
N THR A 281 -15.14 -27.80 2.26
CA THR A 281 -16.32 -27.96 3.14
C THR A 281 -16.13 -27.37 4.53
N GLY A 282 -14.92 -26.86 4.84
CA GLY A 282 -14.62 -26.28 6.14
C GLY A 282 -13.13 -26.04 6.34
N ILE A 283 -12.75 -25.78 7.59
CA ILE A 283 -11.36 -25.62 8.03
C ILE A 283 -11.10 -26.46 9.28
N ARG A 284 -9.86 -26.89 9.45
CA ARG A 284 -9.36 -27.48 10.70
C ARG A 284 -8.41 -26.50 11.38
N LEU A 285 -8.64 -26.24 12.67
CA LEU A 285 -7.76 -25.44 13.50
C LEU A 285 -6.61 -26.28 14.08
N THR A 286 -5.54 -25.62 14.51
CA THR A 286 -4.37 -26.27 15.11
C THR A 286 -4.65 -27.00 16.43
N ASP A 287 -5.74 -26.66 17.12
CA ASP A 287 -6.20 -27.37 18.32
C ASP A 287 -7.03 -28.64 18.01
N GLY A 288 -7.25 -28.93 16.72
CA GLY A 288 -8.03 -30.06 16.22
C GLY A 288 -9.53 -29.76 16.03
N SER A 289 -10.01 -28.58 16.40
CA SER A 289 -11.40 -28.17 16.13
C SER A 289 -11.65 -28.08 14.62
N GLU A 290 -12.84 -28.51 14.20
CA GLU A 290 -13.30 -28.38 12.81
C GLU A 290 -14.48 -27.42 12.73
N ILE A 291 -14.46 -26.57 11.71
CA ILE A 291 -15.49 -25.57 11.45
C ILE A 291 -16.04 -25.81 10.05
N ALA A 292 -17.35 -26.04 9.95
CA ALA A 292 -17.99 -26.32 8.67
C ALA A 292 -18.34 -25.03 7.91
N ALA A 293 -18.15 -25.07 6.59
CA ALA A 293 -18.53 -24.02 5.66
C ALA A 293 -19.61 -24.54 4.70
N ARG A 294 -20.83 -23.97 4.75
CA ARG A 294 -21.95 -24.43 3.92
C ARG A 294 -21.80 -24.03 2.46
N LYS A 295 -21.15 -22.90 2.18
CA LYS A 295 -21.01 -22.36 0.81
C LYS A 295 -19.57 -22.26 0.37
N LEU A 296 -18.68 -21.66 1.16
CA LEU A 296 -17.32 -21.38 0.71
C LEU A 296 -16.30 -21.18 1.84
N VAL A 297 -15.03 -21.40 1.49
CA VAL A 297 -13.87 -21.05 2.31
C VAL A 297 -13.03 -20.03 1.54
N VAL A 298 -12.56 -18.98 2.21
CA VAL A 298 -11.65 -17.98 1.60
C VAL A 298 -10.38 -17.85 2.41
N SER A 299 -9.22 -17.95 1.76
CA SER A 299 -7.97 -17.43 2.32
C SER A 299 -7.86 -15.94 2.01
N ALA A 300 -7.83 -15.09 3.03
CA ALA A 300 -7.77 -13.64 2.89
C ALA A 300 -6.54 -13.06 3.61
N GLY A 301 -5.37 -13.16 2.94
CA GLY A 301 -4.10 -12.61 3.44
C GLY A 301 -2.98 -13.64 3.67
N LEU A 302 -3.17 -14.91 3.32
CA LEU A 302 -2.05 -15.86 3.23
C LEU A 302 -1.31 -15.71 1.90
N ASN A 303 -0.01 -15.95 1.91
CA ASN A 303 0.78 -15.94 0.68
C ASN A 303 0.47 -17.18 -0.20
N PRO A 304 0.77 -17.14 -1.52
CA PRO A 304 0.40 -18.23 -2.43
C PRO A 304 1.06 -19.57 -2.11
N HIS A 305 2.27 -19.56 -1.52
CA HIS A 305 2.93 -20.79 -1.09
C HIS A 305 2.12 -21.46 0.04
N GLN A 306 1.69 -20.72 1.05
CA GLN A 306 0.84 -21.26 2.11
C GLN A 306 -0.50 -21.76 1.60
N VAL A 307 -1.15 -21.00 0.70
CA VAL A 307 -2.42 -21.43 0.10
C VAL A 307 -2.28 -22.78 -0.61
N VAL A 308 -1.23 -22.93 -1.42
CA VAL A 308 -1.04 -24.11 -2.27
C VAL A 308 -0.53 -25.32 -1.48
N PHE A 309 0.48 -25.12 -0.63
CA PHE A 309 1.18 -26.23 0.01
C PHE A 309 0.68 -26.57 1.42
N ASP A 310 0.26 -25.57 2.19
CA ASP A 310 -0.13 -25.77 3.59
C ASP A 310 -1.65 -25.92 3.73
N MET A 311 -2.42 -25.07 3.03
CA MET A 311 -3.88 -25.02 3.20
C MET A 311 -4.63 -26.04 2.34
N ILE A 312 -4.26 -26.16 1.05
CA ILE A 312 -4.94 -27.03 0.10
C ILE A 312 -4.20 -28.37 -0.08
N GLY A 313 -2.88 -28.33 -0.25
CA GLY A 313 -2.08 -29.50 -0.60
C GLY A 313 -1.72 -29.54 -2.09
N ARG A 314 -0.47 -29.86 -2.36
CA ARG A 314 0.14 -29.88 -3.71
C ARG A 314 -0.58 -30.82 -4.69
N GLU A 315 -1.12 -31.92 -4.20
CA GLU A 315 -1.82 -32.96 -4.96
C GLU A 315 -3.07 -32.45 -5.69
N HIS A 316 -3.63 -31.31 -5.28
CA HIS A 316 -4.78 -30.68 -5.93
C HIS A 316 -4.38 -29.77 -7.10
N PHE A 317 -3.08 -29.56 -7.33
CA PHE A 317 -2.56 -28.68 -8.37
C PHE A 317 -1.76 -29.43 -9.41
N THR A 318 -1.77 -28.91 -10.64
CA THR A 318 -0.87 -29.40 -11.69
C THR A 318 0.59 -29.08 -11.34
N ASP A 319 1.52 -29.87 -11.86
CA ASP A 319 2.97 -29.62 -11.74
C ASP A 319 3.36 -28.22 -12.22
N LYS A 320 2.70 -27.73 -13.27
CA LYS A 320 2.94 -26.39 -13.80
C LYS A 320 2.59 -25.31 -12.78
N VAL A 321 1.41 -25.40 -12.14
CA VAL A 321 0.97 -24.42 -11.14
C VAL A 321 1.89 -24.43 -9.93
N ALA A 322 2.17 -25.61 -9.38
CA ALA A 322 3.05 -25.73 -8.21
C ALA A 322 4.45 -25.13 -8.46
N ARG A 323 5.07 -25.46 -9.61
CA ARG A 323 6.38 -24.90 -9.98
C ARG A 323 6.35 -23.38 -10.15
N ARG A 324 5.27 -22.81 -10.69
CA ARG A 324 5.15 -21.35 -10.83
C ARG A 324 5.09 -20.67 -9.45
N ILE A 325 4.45 -21.30 -8.47
CA ILE A 325 4.36 -20.79 -7.10
C ILE A 325 5.72 -20.88 -6.39
N GLU A 326 6.47 -21.98 -6.58
CA GLU A 326 7.79 -22.18 -5.98
C GLU A 326 8.83 -21.13 -6.43
N VAL A 327 8.67 -20.56 -7.63
CA VAL A 327 9.62 -19.61 -8.22
C VAL A 327 9.18 -18.15 -8.14
N LEU A 328 8.11 -17.85 -7.40
CA LEU A 328 7.69 -16.47 -7.18
C LEU A 328 8.81 -15.66 -6.49
N SER A 329 8.96 -14.41 -6.91
CA SER A 329 9.93 -13.46 -6.38
C SER A 329 9.32 -12.64 -5.25
N TYR A 330 10.06 -12.50 -4.16
CA TYR A 330 9.65 -11.75 -2.96
C TYR A 330 10.85 -11.18 -2.19
N LYS A 331 12.03 -11.13 -2.82
CA LYS A 331 13.32 -10.77 -2.19
C LYS A 331 14.03 -9.60 -2.87
N HIS A 332 13.46 -9.08 -3.95
CA HIS A 332 14.09 -8.09 -4.82
C HIS A 332 13.77 -6.66 -4.43
N ILE A 333 12.61 -6.40 -3.82
CA ILE A 333 12.17 -5.06 -3.42
C ILE A 333 11.19 -5.14 -2.23
N ALA A 334 10.87 -4.00 -1.62
CA ALA A 334 9.80 -3.85 -0.64
C ALA A 334 10.05 -4.52 0.71
N CYS A 335 11.32 -4.73 1.06
CA CYS A 335 11.74 -5.06 2.42
C CYS A 335 12.23 -3.76 3.08
N LEU A 336 11.62 -3.36 4.19
CA LEU A 336 11.84 -2.04 4.78
C LEU A 336 12.50 -2.13 6.15
N MET A 337 13.45 -1.23 6.40
CA MET A 337 13.68 -0.72 7.75
C MET A 337 12.62 0.35 8.01
N TRP A 338 11.82 0.13 9.06
CA TRP A 338 10.73 1.00 9.44
C TRP A 338 10.87 1.38 10.92
N CYS A 339 11.21 2.63 11.19
CA CYS A 339 11.49 3.06 12.55
C CYS A 339 10.47 4.11 13.02
N SER A 340 10.07 4.07 14.28
CA SER A 340 9.24 5.08 14.92
C SER A 340 9.97 5.70 16.10
N PHE A 341 10.01 7.03 16.13
CA PHE A 341 10.72 7.83 17.11
C PHE A 341 9.72 8.62 17.95
N ALA A 342 9.76 8.44 19.26
CA ALA A 342 9.13 9.33 20.22
C ALA A 342 10.10 10.48 20.52
N LEU A 343 9.64 11.72 20.36
CA LEU A 343 10.50 12.92 20.36
C LEU A 343 10.00 13.99 21.34
N HIS A 344 10.95 14.74 21.90
CA HIS A 344 10.66 15.92 22.72
C HIS A 344 10.21 17.12 21.87
N GLU A 345 10.88 17.36 20.75
CA GLU A 345 10.59 18.40 19.75
C GLU A 345 10.49 17.77 18.37
N ALA A 346 9.65 18.32 17.50
CA ALA A 346 9.61 17.94 16.09
C ALA A 346 10.96 18.25 15.40
N PRO A 347 11.36 17.49 14.35
CA PRO A 347 12.52 17.84 13.54
C PRO A 347 12.40 19.26 12.98
N LYS A 348 13.50 20.03 13.02
CA LYS A 348 13.61 21.39 12.46
C LYS A 348 14.64 21.39 11.35
N TYR A 349 14.18 21.42 10.11
CA TYR A 349 15.03 21.25 8.94
C TYR A 349 15.68 22.57 8.53
N LYS A 350 16.94 22.52 8.11
CA LYS A 350 17.63 23.70 7.57
C LYS A 350 16.96 24.24 6.30
N ALA A 351 16.41 23.33 5.48
CA ALA A 351 15.70 23.69 4.26
C ALA A 351 14.43 24.52 4.50
N GLU A 352 13.97 24.66 5.76
CA GLU A 352 12.90 25.60 6.11
C GLU A 352 13.24 27.06 5.75
N ASP A 353 14.51 27.43 5.69
CA ASP A 353 14.95 28.75 5.22
C ASP A 353 14.68 28.95 3.71
N PHE A 354 14.71 27.87 2.93
CA PHE A 354 14.41 27.87 1.49
C PHE A 354 12.91 27.75 1.22
N ASN A 355 12.21 26.88 1.96
CA ASN A 355 10.76 26.77 1.96
C ASN A 355 10.26 26.29 3.35
N PRO A 356 9.59 27.15 4.14
CA PRO A 356 9.17 26.81 5.49
C PRO A 356 8.09 25.72 5.56
N ASP A 357 7.38 25.46 4.45
CA ASP A 357 6.32 24.46 4.38
C ASP A 357 6.88 23.03 4.39
N ILE A 358 8.17 22.84 4.08
CA ILE A 358 8.82 21.51 4.01
C ILE A 358 8.74 20.72 5.32
N ARG A 359 8.66 21.42 6.47
CA ARG A 359 8.52 20.81 7.79
C ARG A 359 7.24 20.00 7.97
N GLU A 360 6.20 20.31 7.19
CA GLU A 360 4.91 19.63 7.21
C GLU A 360 4.72 18.81 5.93
N THR A 361 5.78 18.09 5.54
CA THR A 361 5.76 17.12 4.45
C THR A 361 5.47 15.73 4.98
N PHE A 362 4.53 15.03 4.35
CA PHE A 362 4.20 13.67 4.73
C PHE A 362 5.32 12.70 4.35
N TRP A 363 5.79 12.71 3.12
CA TRP A 363 6.81 11.78 2.66
C TRP A 363 8.06 12.57 2.26
N LEU A 364 8.91 12.88 3.24
CA LEU A 364 10.09 13.73 3.04
C LEU A 364 11.34 12.88 2.84
N GLY A 365 11.89 12.87 1.62
CA GLY A 365 13.19 12.30 1.34
C GLY A 365 14.33 13.16 1.86
N LEU A 366 15.34 12.54 2.46
CA LEU A 366 16.58 13.20 2.87
C LEU A 366 17.71 12.73 1.94
N GLY A 367 18.12 13.59 1.01
CA GLY A 367 19.16 13.28 0.03
C GLY A 367 20.40 14.14 0.24
N LEU A 368 21.61 13.55 0.15
CA LEU A 368 22.85 14.33 0.27
C LEU A 368 22.87 15.46 -0.76
N ASP A 369 22.50 15.12 -1.98
CA ASP A 369 22.16 16.02 -3.07
C ASP A 369 20.95 15.46 -3.85
N ALA A 370 20.61 16.11 -4.96
CA ALA A 370 19.45 15.77 -5.77
C ALA A 370 19.71 14.62 -6.79
N ASN A 371 20.88 13.99 -6.79
CA ASN A 371 21.19 12.98 -7.78
C ASN A 371 20.33 11.71 -7.57
N PRO A 372 19.50 11.30 -8.55
CA PRO A 372 18.65 10.12 -8.41
C PRO A 372 19.42 8.79 -8.42
N GLU A 373 20.73 8.79 -8.72
CA GLU A 373 21.54 7.56 -8.59
C GLU A 373 21.65 7.07 -7.15
N HIS A 374 21.54 7.94 -6.13
CA HIS A 374 21.51 7.50 -4.73
C HIS A 374 20.35 6.52 -4.48
N ILE A 375 19.16 6.83 -5.01
CA ILE A 375 17.97 5.97 -4.98
C ILE A 375 18.20 4.66 -5.75
N ALA A 376 18.84 4.76 -6.92
CA ALA A 376 19.15 3.59 -7.74
C ALA A 376 20.16 2.66 -7.04
N ASN A 377 21.15 3.25 -6.35
CA ASN A 377 22.17 2.53 -5.59
C ASN A 377 21.57 1.83 -4.38
N GLU A 378 20.64 2.46 -3.65
CA GLU A 378 19.92 1.83 -2.54
C GLU A 378 19.31 0.48 -2.97
N CYS A 379 18.60 0.45 -4.10
CA CYS A 379 18.05 -0.80 -4.65
C CYS A 379 19.14 -1.83 -5.00
N ARG A 380 20.24 -1.39 -5.63
CA ARG A 380 21.37 -2.28 -6.00
C ARG A 380 22.02 -2.89 -4.76
N TRP A 381 22.25 -2.10 -3.71
CA TRP A 381 22.86 -2.56 -2.46
C TRP A 381 21.97 -3.56 -1.73
N MET A 382 20.67 -3.30 -1.65
CA MET A 382 19.69 -4.23 -1.09
C MET A 382 19.74 -5.58 -1.83
N ASN A 383 19.82 -5.57 -3.16
CA ASN A 383 19.94 -6.78 -3.97
C ASN A 383 21.27 -7.54 -3.75
N LEU A 384 22.31 -6.86 -3.27
CA LEU A 384 23.56 -7.47 -2.80
C LEU A 384 23.47 -7.95 -1.34
N GLY A 385 22.30 -7.82 -0.70
CA GLY A 385 22.08 -8.17 0.70
C GLY A 385 22.78 -7.22 1.67
N LYS A 386 22.88 -5.93 1.33
CA LYS A 386 23.57 -4.91 2.14
C LYS A 386 22.80 -3.59 2.17
N PHE A 387 23.09 -2.77 3.17
CA PHE A 387 22.75 -1.35 3.14
C PHE A 387 23.79 -0.57 2.32
N PRO A 388 23.39 0.55 1.68
CA PRO A 388 24.33 1.45 1.01
C PRO A 388 25.32 2.09 2.00
N PRO A 389 26.42 2.71 1.54
CA PRO A 389 27.18 3.64 2.36
C PRO A 389 26.35 4.89 2.71
N LEU A 390 26.72 5.62 3.76
CA LEU A 390 25.99 6.82 4.23
C LEU A 390 25.81 7.91 3.17
N GLU A 391 26.72 8.02 2.22
CA GLU A 391 26.62 8.98 1.09
C GLU A 391 25.49 8.64 0.10
N ASP A 392 25.05 7.38 0.07
CA ASP A 392 23.93 6.87 -0.72
C ASP A 392 22.66 6.68 0.15
N PHE A 393 22.67 7.08 1.42
CA PHE A 393 21.45 7.03 2.24
C PHE A 393 20.45 8.04 1.70
N SER A 394 19.24 7.55 1.40
CA SER A 394 18.11 8.37 0.95
C SER A 394 16.83 8.04 1.71
N PRO A 395 16.84 8.08 3.07
CA PRO A 395 15.70 7.71 3.88
C PRO A 395 14.52 8.66 3.64
N ILE A 396 13.32 8.15 3.84
CA ILE A 396 12.11 8.96 4.04
C ILE A 396 11.93 9.20 5.53
N VAL A 397 11.47 10.39 5.89
CA VAL A 397 11.00 10.74 7.24
C VAL A 397 9.65 11.44 7.20
N CYS A 398 8.87 11.28 8.26
CA CYS A 398 7.59 11.97 8.43
C CYS A 398 7.28 12.21 9.91
N CYS A 399 6.59 13.30 10.25
CA CYS A 399 6.22 13.61 11.65
C CYS A 399 4.71 13.71 11.82
N HIS A 400 4.05 12.57 12.07
CA HIS A 400 2.59 12.44 12.19
C HIS A 400 1.96 13.41 13.17
N SER A 401 2.59 13.57 14.33
CA SER A 401 2.07 14.45 15.39
C SER A 401 1.95 15.92 15.01
N LEU A 402 2.57 16.38 13.91
CA LEU A 402 2.39 17.75 13.42
C LEU A 402 0.99 17.98 12.84
N VAL A 403 0.41 16.96 12.20
CA VAL A 403 -0.89 17.04 11.52
C VAL A 403 -1.98 16.31 12.30
N ASP A 404 -1.61 15.24 13.02
CA ASP A 404 -2.52 14.46 13.84
C ASP A 404 -2.02 14.33 15.29
N PRO A 405 -2.54 15.16 16.23
CA PRO A 405 -2.11 15.16 17.61
C PRO A 405 -2.46 13.87 18.37
N SER A 406 -3.22 12.94 17.78
CA SER A 406 -3.52 11.65 18.41
C SER A 406 -2.33 10.69 18.45
N PHE A 407 -1.25 10.98 17.71
CA PHE A 407 -0.04 10.16 17.68
C PHE A 407 0.87 10.35 18.89
N ALA A 408 0.80 11.50 19.57
CA ALA A 408 1.74 11.83 20.64
C ALA A 408 1.05 12.55 21.82
N PRO A 409 1.61 12.47 23.04
CA PRO A 409 1.17 13.30 24.15
C PRO A 409 1.31 14.80 23.84
N PRO A 410 0.54 15.70 24.51
CA PRO A 410 0.64 17.14 24.28
C PRO A 410 2.06 17.69 24.41
N GLY A 411 2.51 18.45 23.42
CA GLY A 411 3.86 19.03 23.38
C GLY A 411 4.99 18.03 23.11
N LYS A 412 4.66 16.82 22.64
CA LYS A 412 5.60 15.78 22.21
C LYS A 412 5.27 15.36 20.78
N HIS A 413 6.20 14.64 20.17
CA HIS A 413 6.10 14.31 18.76
C HIS A 413 6.38 12.84 18.47
N VAL A 414 5.77 12.34 17.40
CA VAL A 414 6.13 11.05 16.78
C VAL A 414 6.54 11.30 15.35
N ALA A 415 7.72 10.79 15.02
CA ALA A 415 8.21 10.69 13.65
C ALA A 415 8.42 9.23 13.24
N GLN A 416 8.34 8.96 11.93
CA GLN A 416 8.67 7.67 11.36
C GLN A 416 9.69 7.81 10.24
N ASN A 417 10.36 6.70 9.97
CA ASN A 417 11.36 6.59 8.92
C ASN A 417 11.12 5.32 8.09
N GLU A 418 11.33 5.45 6.78
CA GLU A 418 11.41 4.33 5.83
C GLU A 418 12.76 4.34 5.11
N MET A 419 13.33 3.15 4.92
CA MET A 419 14.38 2.90 3.94
C MET A 419 14.28 1.47 3.42
N GLN A 420 14.63 1.23 2.16
CA GLN A 420 14.76 -0.13 1.65
C GLN A 420 15.89 -0.85 2.37
N SER A 421 15.75 -2.16 2.47
CA SER A 421 16.63 -2.99 3.26
C SER A 421 16.72 -4.40 2.67
N PRO A 422 17.84 -5.10 2.90
CA PRO A 422 17.97 -6.49 2.49
C PRO A 422 16.79 -7.36 2.93
N PRO A 423 16.40 -8.38 2.15
CA PRO A 423 15.33 -9.29 2.56
C PRO A 423 15.70 -9.99 3.87
N ALA A 424 14.70 -10.41 4.64
CA ALA A 424 14.93 -10.99 5.98
C ALA A 424 15.92 -12.17 5.95
N SER A 425 15.93 -12.94 4.85
CA SER A 425 16.82 -14.09 4.64
C SER A 425 18.27 -13.74 4.29
N ALA A 426 18.60 -12.46 4.07
CA ALA A 426 19.97 -12.03 3.77
C ALA A 426 20.91 -12.13 4.98
N HIS A 427 20.36 -12.04 6.19
CA HIS A 427 21.12 -12.07 7.44
C HIS A 427 20.48 -13.02 8.46
N THR A 428 21.29 -13.48 9.41
CA THR A 428 20.84 -14.24 10.58
C THR A 428 20.15 -13.32 11.60
N GLU A 429 19.41 -13.89 12.54
CA GLU A 429 18.77 -13.13 13.64
C GLU A 429 19.78 -12.28 14.42
N ALA A 430 20.94 -12.86 14.74
CA ALA A 430 21.98 -12.17 15.49
C ALA A 430 22.57 -10.98 14.70
N GLU A 431 22.77 -11.14 13.40
CA GLU A 431 23.20 -10.05 12.53
C GLU A 431 22.14 -8.95 12.42
N TRP A 432 20.86 -9.31 12.30
CA TRP A 432 19.76 -8.33 12.31
C TRP A 432 19.70 -7.51 13.60
N LEU A 433 19.95 -8.13 14.77
CA LEU A 433 20.01 -7.40 16.04
C LEU A 433 21.14 -6.36 16.07
N GLU A 434 22.28 -6.64 15.45
CA GLU A 434 23.39 -5.68 15.35
C GLU A 434 23.11 -4.62 14.27
N ILE A 435 22.60 -5.03 13.09
CA ILE A 435 22.19 -4.13 12.01
C ILE A 435 21.20 -3.08 12.52
N LYS A 436 20.20 -3.47 13.33
CA LYS A 436 19.23 -2.53 13.89
C LYS A 436 19.89 -1.43 14.73
N LYS A 437 20.91 -1.76 15.51
CA LYS A 437 21.63 -0.76 16.33
C LYS A 437 22.41 0.20 15.43
N THR A 438 23.24 -0.35 14.55
CA THR A 438 24.06 0.43 13.62
C THR A 438 23.20 1.31 12.71
N TYR A 439 22.10 0.78 12.19
CA TYR A 439 21.17 1.51 11.34
C TYR A 439 20.58 2.74 12.05
N ILE A 440 20.20 2.62 13.32
CA ILE A 440 19.66 3.74 14.07
C ILE A 440 20.74 4.79 14.34
N ASP A 441 21.96 4.38 14.70
CA ASP A 441 23.08 5.30 14.89
C ASP A 441 23.38 6.07 13.59
N ASP A 442 23.46 5.35 12.47
CA ASP A 442 23.67 5.89 11.11
C ASP A 442 22.54 6.83 10.70
N MET A 443 21.28 6.43 10.94
CA MET A 443 20.12 7.27 10.64
C MET A 443 20.11 8.55 11.47
N MET A 444 20.49 8.51 12.75
CA MET A 444 20.61 9.73 13.57
C MET A 444 21.72 10.65 13.05
N VAL A 445 22.85 10.10 12.62
CA VAL A 445 23.93 10.88 11.98
C VAL A 445 23.45 11.55 10.71
N VAL A 446 22.73 10.82 9.85
CA VAL A 446 22.17 11.38 8.61
C VAL A 446 21.12 12.43 8.93
N TRP A 447 20.13 12.13 9.78
CA TRP A 447 19.02 13.03 10.09
C TRP A 447 19.51 14.36 10.68
N GLN A 448 20.53 14.33 11.56
CA GLN A 448 21.09 15.54 12.16
C GLN A 448 21.68 16.52 11.12
N GLN A 449 22.16 16.03 9.97
CA GLN A 449 22.69 16.89 8.90
C GLN A 449 21.61 17.81 8.33
N TYR A 450 20.37 17.30 8.24
CA TYR A 450 19.20 18.02 7.71
C TYR A 450 18.46 18.77 8.81
N ALA A 451 18.34 18.17 10.00
CA ALA A 451 17.65 18.71 11.15
C ALA A 451 18.57 18.76 12.38
N PRO A 452 19.27 19.89 12.65
CA PRO A 452 20.29 19.96 13.70
C PRO A 452 19.81 19.62 15.12
N ASN A 453 18.50 19.73 15.38
CA ASN A 453 17.90 19.36 16.67
C ASN A 453 17.63 17.85 16.82
N MET A 454 17.76 17.06 15.75
CA MET A 454 17.67 15.60 15.79
C MET A 454 18.93 15.00 16.39
N THR A 455 19.03 15.14 17.72
CA THR A 455 20.08 14.57 18.56
C THR A 455 19.49 13.50 19.46
N TRP A 456 20.34 12.68 20.07
CA TRP A 456 19.90 11.69 21.06
C TRP A 456 19.17 12.32 22.26
N ASP A 457 19.48 13.56 22.64
CA ASP A 457 18.76 14.29 23.71
C ASP A 457 17.31 14.62 23.33
N ASN A 458 16.98 14.64 22.04
CA ASN A 458 15.61 14.84 21.57
C ASN A 458 14.79 13.53 21.56
N VAL A 459 15.45 12.37 21.61
CA VAL A 459 14.81 11.06 21.48
C VAL A 459 14.39 10.54 22.84
N ILE A 460 13.11 10.21 22.96
CA ILE A 460 12.50 9.59 24.15
C ILE A 460 12.58 8.07 24.06
N GLY A 461 12.31 7.53 22.88
CA GLY A 461 12.28 6.11 22.62
C GLY A 461 12.13 5.81 21.14
N ILE A 462 12.53 4.59 20.75
CA ILE A 462 12.60 4.15 19.36
C ILE A 462 12.02 2.74 19.28
N ASP A 463 11.11 2.53 18.35
CA ASP A 463 10.84 1.21 17.79
C ASP A 463 11.55 1.07 16.44
N SER A 464 12.25 -0.04 16.24
CA SER A 464 12.98 -0.33 15.00
C SER A 464 12.45 -1.63 14.43
N ASN A 465 11.55 -1.55 13.46
CA ASN A 465 10.99 -2.71 12.80
C ASN A 465 11.82 -3.05 11.55
N SER A 466 12.40 -4.26 11.54
CA SER A 466 13.22 -4.76 10.43
C SER A 466 12.45 -5.77 9.57
N PRO A 467 12.93 -6.11 8.36
CA PRO A 467 12.37 -7.22 7.59
C PRO A 467 12.33 -8.54 8.37
N TYR A 468 13.28 -8.75 9.29
CA TYR A 468 13.31 -9.93 10.15
C TYR A 468 12.19 -9.92 11.20
N ASP A 469 11.89 -8.78 11.80
CA ASP A 469 10.77 -8.63 12.74
C ASP A 469 9.43 -8.87 12.04
N ASN A 470 9.30 -8.47 10.78
CA ASN A 470 8.12 -8.73 9.94
C ASN A 470 7.84 -10.22 9.73
N LEU A 471 8.84 -11.11 9.88
CA LEU A 471 8.63 -12.57 9.82
C LEU A 471 7.66 -13.08 10.91
N ARG A 472 7.41 -12.30 11.97
CA ARG A 472 6.35 -12.60 12.94
C ARG A 472 4.96 -12.66 12.29
N MET A 473 4.75 -11.91 11.20
CA MET A 473 3.58 -11.99 10.33
C MET A 473 3.84 -12.93 9.14
N LYS A 474 4.11 -14.20 9.43
CA LYS A 474 4.48 -15.25 8.44
C LYS A 474 3.55 -15.31 7.23
N ASN A 475 2.29 -14.93 7.39
CA ASN A 475 1.30 -14.93 6.33
C ASN A 475 1.46 -13.79 5.31
N ILE A 476 1.85 -12.61 5.76
CA ILE A 476 1.94 -11.40 4.92
C ILE A 476 3.36 -11.19 4.42
N ALA A 477 4.35 -11.32 5.31
CA ALA A 477 5.75 -11.03 5.01
C ALA A 477 6.66 -12.22 5.38
N PRO A 478 6.46 -13.42 4.79
CA PRO A 478 7.28 -14.61 5.10
C PRO A 478 8.78 -14.43 4.83
N HIS A 479 9.15 -13.36 4.12
CA HIS A 479 10.53 -13.01 3.78
C HIS A 479 10.88 -11.54 4.09
N GLY A 480 10.02 -10.84 4.84
CA GLY A 480 10.17 -9.43 5.16
C GLY A 480 9.61 -8.44 4.13
N ASN A 481 9.14 -8.94 2.97
CA ASN A 481 8.52 -8.13 1.91
C ASN A 481 7.11 -7.69 2.32
N CYS A 482 6.88 -6.37 2.42
CA CYS A 482 5.61 -5.79 2.85
C CYS A 482 4.48 -5.93 1.83
N GLY A 483 4.80 -6.12 0.55
CA GLY A 483 3.86 -6.43 -0.53
C GLY A 483 3.59 -7.93 -0.73
N THR A 484 4.17 -8.80 0.10
CA THR A 484 4.18 -10.28 0.01
C THR A 484 4.93 -10.85 -1.19
N LEU A 485 4.77 -10.27 -2.38
CA LEU A 485 5.50 -10.59 -3.60
C LEU A 485 6.06 -9.31 -4.21
N ASP A 486 7.23 -9.41 -4.84
CA ASP A 486 7.87 -8.30 -5.57
C ASP A 486 6.94 -7.75 -6.65
N ARG A 487 7.02 -6.43 -6.90
CA ARG A 487 6.29 -5.74 -7.97
C ARG A 487 7.12 -5.68 -9.26
N SER A 488 7.44 -6.85 -9.81
CA SER A 488 8.09 -6.96 -11.12
C SER A 488 7.05 -7.06 -12.25
N VAL A 489 7.44 -6.74 -13.48
CA VAL A 489 6.55 -6.81 -14.67
C VAL A 489 5.84 -8.17 -14.84
N PHE A 490 6.45 -9.25 -14.35
CA PHE A 490 5.91 -10.61 -14.43
C PHE A 490 5.08 -11.06 -13.20
N GLN A 491 4.90 -10.21 -12.19
CA GLN A 491 4.09 -10.49 -10.98
C GLN A 491 3.08 -9.36 -10.66
N LEU A 492 2.67 -8.63 -11.69
CA LEU A 492 1.65 -7.58 -11.63
C LEU A 492 0.39 -8.01 -12.38
N SER A 493 -0.72 -7.33 -12.06
CA SER A 493 -2.00 -7.48 -12.75
C SER A 493 -2.48 -8.93 -12.89
N GLU A 494 -2.83 -9.38 -14.08
CA GLU A 494 -3.29 -10.73 -14.40
C GLU A 494 -2.23 -11.82 -14.15
N ASN A 495 -0.98 -11.44 -13.89
CA ASN A 495 0.08 -12.37 -13.51
C ASN A 495 0.24 -12.49 -11.99
N ARG A 496 -0.59 -11.83 -11.17
CA ARG A 496 -0.46 -11.80 -9.72
C ARG A 496 -1.54 -12.66 -9.01
N PRO A 497 -1.18 -13.75 -8.31
CA PRO A 497 0.18 -14.25 -8.09
C PRO A 497 0.73 -15.02 -9.30
N ILE A 498 -0.15 -15.66 -10.07
CA ILE A 498 0.09 -16.29 -11.37
C ILE A 498 -1.22 -16.25 -12.17
N PRO A 499 -1.19 -16.34 -13.51
CA PRO A 499 -2.41 -16.31 -14.33
C PRO A 499 -3.48 -17.33 -13.94
N GLU A 500 -3.09 -18.52 -13.52
CA GLU A 500 -4.02 -19.57 -13.11
C GLU A 500 -4.81 -19.25 -11.82
N LEU A 501 -4.30 -18.34 -10.97
CA LEU A 501 -4.91 -17.99 -9.68
C LEU A 501 -5.31 -16.51 -9.57
N ALA A 502 -5.00 -15.68 -10.57
CA ALA A 502 -5.18 -14.22 -10.51
C ALA A 502 -6.65 -13.80 -10.33
N ASN A 503 -7.60 -14.61 -10.81
CA ASN A 503 -9.03 -14.41 -10.60
C ASN A 503 -9.55 -15.04 -9.29
N ASN A 504 -8.72 -15.12 -8.24
CA ASN A 504 -9.07 -15.58 -6.89
C ASN A 504 -9.56 -17.04 -6.75
N ARG A 505 -9.79 -17.77 -7.85
CA ARG A 505 -10.24 -19.17 -7.85
C ARG A 505 -9.06 -20.12 -7.62
N SER A 506 -9.36 -21.30 -7.09
CA SER A 506 -8.44 -22.44 -7.02
C SER A 506 -9.03 -23.67 -7.73
N PRO A 507 -8.24 -24.74 -7.97
CA PRO A 507 -8.76 -26.02 -8.44
C PRO A 507 -9.73 -26.70 -7.48
N VAL A 508 -9.75 -26.30 -6.20
CA VAL A 508 -10.70 -26.80 -5.21
C VAL A 508 -11.98 -25.97 -5.30
N LYS A 509 -13.09 -26.64 -5.59
CA LYS A 509 -14.40 -26.01 -5.69
C LYS A 509 -14.75 -25.31 -4.36
N ASN A 510 -15.33 -24.12 -4.45
CA ASN A 510 -15.74 -23.29 -3.31
C ASN A 510 -14.59 -22.79 -2.41
N PHE A 511 -13.32 -22.97 -2.82
CA PHE A 511 -12.20 -22.31 -2.19
C PHE A 511 -11.72 -21.13 -3.03
N TYR A 512 -11.61 -19.97 -2.40
CA TYR A 512 -11.10 -18.74 -2.99
C TYR A 512 -9.88 -18.23 -2.22
N ALA A 513 -9.01 -17.48 -2.88
CA ALA A 513 -7.87 -16.83 -2.24
C ALA A 513 -7.75 -15.38 -2.70
N THR A 514 -7.50 -14.50 -1.75
CA THR A 514 -7.28 -13.06 -1.94
C THR A 514 -6.26 -12.55 -0.92
N GLY A 515 -5.71 -11.38 -1.16
CA GLY A 515 -4.63 -10.80 -0.35
C GLY A 515 -3.71 -9.95 -1.22
N THR A 516 -2.71 -9.32 -0.59
CA THR A 516 -1.66 -8.50 -1.23
C THR A 516 -0.91 -9.21 -2.37
N ALA A 517 -0.89 -10.54 -2.37
CA ALA A 517 -0.32 -11.38 -3.42
C ALA A 517 -1.27 -11.63 -4.62
N TRP A 518 -2.46 -11.05 -4.62
CA TRP A 518 -3.43 -11.08 -5.73
C TRP A 518 -3.61 -9.69 -6.35
N HIS A 519 -4.18 -9.64 -7.55
CA HIS A 519 -4.57 -8.40 -8.22
C HIS A 519 -5.56 -7.57 -7.35
N PRO A 520 -5.41 -6.23 -7.21
CA PRO A 520 -4.49 -5.35 -7.96
C PRO A 520 -3.03 -5.27 -7.51
N GLY A 521 -2.68 -5.68 -6.28
CA GLY A 521 -1.28 -5.61 -5.82
C GLY A 521 -1.15 -5.39 -4.31
N GLY A 522 0.07 -5.21 -3.82
CA GLY A 522 0.39 -5.13 -2.39
C GLY A 522 -0.05 -3.86 -1.65
N ASN A 523 -1.13 -3.20 -2.06
CA ASN A 523 -1.62 -1.99 -1.40
C ASN A 523 -2.55 -2.29 -0.21
N GLY A 524 -2.71 -1.32 0.69
CA GLY A 524 -3.59 -1.42 1.87
C GLY A 524 -5.10 -1.34 1.57
N GLY A 525 -5.50 -1.21 0.30
CA GLY A 525 -6.86 -0.90 -0.13
C GLY A 525 -7.84 -2.08 -0.14
N ALA A 526 -9.02 -1.82 -0.70
CA ALA A 526 -10.14 -2.76 -0.80
C ALA A 526 -10.24 -3.48 -2.15
N GLY A 527 -9.37 -3.18 -3.12
CA GLY A 527 -9.44 -3.70 -4.49
C GLY A 527 -9.48 -5.22 -4.56
N GLU A 528 -8.55 -5.89 -3.88
CA GLU A 528 -8.40 -7.34 -3.89
C GLU A 528 -9.66 -8.03 -3.32
N SER A 529 -10.18 -7.51 -2.20
CA SER A 529 -11.40 -8.03 -1.58
C SER A 529 -12.65 -7.78 -2.42
N TYR A 530 -12.74 -6.62 -3.07
CA TYR A 530 -13.88 -6.27 -3.92
C TYR A 530 -13.89 -7.12 -5.20
N ASN A 531 -12.72 -7.30 -5.82
CA ASN A 531 -12.53 -8.19 -6.98
C ASN A 531 -12.81 -9.65 -6.60
N CYS A 532 -12.33 -10.12 -5.45
CA CYS A 532 -12.65 -11.45 -4.96
C CYS A 532 -14.17 -11.63 -4.76
N TYR A 533 -14.86 -10.63 -4.20
CA TYR A 533 -16.31 -10.69 -4.05
C TYR A 533 -17.04 -10.72 -5.39
N LYS A 534 -16.60 -9.94 -6.39
CA LYS A 534 -17.13 -9.99 -7.77
C LYS A 534 -17.05 -11.40 -8.37
N ILE A 535 -15.90 -12.06 -8.20
CA ILE A 535 -15.68 -13.44 -8.64
C ILE A 535 -16.65 -14.41 -7.93
N ILE A 536 -16.72 -14.35 -6.60
CA ILE A 536 -17.62 -15.19 -5.80
C ILE A 536 -19.07 -14.98 -6.21
N ALA A 537 -19.49 -13.73 -6.39
CA ALA A 537 -20.84 -13.37 -6.79
C ALA A 537 -21.20 -13.94 -8.17
N GLY A 538 -20.27 -13.88 -9.14
CA GLY A 538 -20.44 -14.51 -10.44
C GLY A 538 -20.60 -16.02 -10.36
N ASP A 539 -19.70 -16.70 -9.63
CA ASP A 539 -19.70 -18.16 -9.50
C ASP A 539 -20.95 -18.70 -8.79
N LEU A 540 -21.48 -17.95 -7.83
CA LEU A 540 -22.67 -18.33 -7.05
C LEU A 540 -23.98 -17.80 -7.63
N GLY A 541 -23.93 -17.03 -8.73
CA GLY A 541 -25.11 -16.44 -9.35
C GLY A 541 -25.85 -15.43 -8.45
N LEU A 542 -25.11 -14.59 -7.72
CA LEU A 542 -25.69 -13.55 -6.87
C LEU A 542 -26.08 -12.33 -7.71
N GLU A 543 -27.30 -11.81 -7.49
CA GLU A 543 -27.92 -10.76 -8.35
C GLU A 543 -28.16 -9.41 -7.65
N ASP A 544 -27.98 -9.31 -6.32
CA ASP A 544 -28.25 -8.07 -5.55
C ASP A 544 -27.01 -7.19 -5.35
N ASN A 545 -26.01 -7.27 -6.23
CA ASN A 545 -24.73 -6.61 -6.03
C ASN A 545 -24.77 -5.11 -6.37
N PRO A 546 -23.97 -4.27 -5.70
CA PRO A 546 -24.00 -2.82 -5.91
C PRO A 546 -23.63 -2.43 -7.34
N TRP A 547 -22.66 -3.11 -7.97
CA TRP A 547 -22.28 -2.84 -9.36
C TRP A 547 -23.32 -3.30 -10.38
N GLN A 548 -24.07 -4.37 -10.12
CA GLN A 548 -25.13 -4.83 -11.02
C GLN A 548 -26.28 -3.81 -11.13
N LYS A 549 -26.59 -3.11 -10.02
CA LYS A 549 -27.59 -2.03 -10.00
C LYS A 549 -27.17 -0.81 -10.80
N LEU A 550 -25.86 -0.58 -10.90
CA LEU A 550 -25.26 0.55 -11.62
C LEU A 550 -24.97 0.21 -13.09
N GLY A 551 -24.72 -1.06 -13.41
CA GLY A 551 -24.37 -1.49 -14.76
C GLY A 551 -23.11 -0.80 -15.28
N ALA A 552 -23.22 -0.17 -16.45
CA ALA A 552 -22.12 0.57 -17.06
C ALA A 552 -21.64 1.79 -16.24
N ASP A 553 -22.43 2.24 -15.26
CA ASP A 553 -22.15 3.43 -14.45
C ASP A 553 -21.31 3.12 -13.19
N GLU A 554 -20.85 1.88 -12.98
CA GLU A 554 -20.03 1.53 -11.81
C GLU A 554 -18.75 2.38 -11.73
N THR A 555 -17.98 2.44 -12.82
CA THR A 555 -16.71 3.18 -12.89
C THR A 555 -16.95 4.66 -12.57
N GLU A 556 -17.98 5.28 -13.18
CA GLU A 556 -18.34 6.69 -12.90
C GLU A 556 -18.68 6.91 -11.42
N SER A 557 -19.45 5.99 -10.83
CA SER A 557 -19.83 6.07 -9.43
C SER A 557 -18.62 6.00 -8.50
N LEU A 558 -17.64 5.15 -8.80
CA LEU A 558 -16.40 5.06 -8.03
C LEU A 558 -15.53 6.31 -8.21
N VAL A 559 -15.39 6.84 -9.43
CA VAL A 559 -14.70 8.12 -9.69
C VAL A 559 -15.32 9.26 -8.86
N ALA A 560 -16.65 9.35 -8.86
CA ALA A 560 -17.37 10.35 -8.08
C ALA A 560 -17.12 10.20 -6.56
N GLU A 561 -17.04 8.97 -6.06
CA GLU A 561 -16.76 8.73 -4.64
C GLU A 561 -15.33 9.13 -4.27
N VAL A 562 -14.34 8.87 -5.11
CA VAL A 562 -12.96 9.33 -4.85
C VAL A 562 -12.88 10.86 -4.81
N ARG A 563 -13.53 11.55 -5.76
CA ARG A 563 -13.64 13.02 -5.77
C ARG A 563 -14.31 13.54 -4.50
N LYS A 564 -15.34 12.85 -4.01
CA LYS A 564 -16.03 13.19 -2.76
C LYS A 564 -15.15 12.99 -1.53
N VAL A 565 -14.32 11.97 -1.48
CA VAL A 565 -13.32 11.77 -0.41
C VAL A 565 -12.31 12.92 -0.39
N ILE A 566 -11.76 13.28 -1.56
CA ILE A 566 -10.82 14.42 -1.67
C ILE A 566 -11.49 15.71 -1.20
N LYS A 567 -12.72 15.97 -1.65
CA LYS A 567 -13.50 17.14 -1.24
C LYS A 567 -13.76 17.18 0.26
N ARG A 568 -14.06 16.04 0.90
CA ARG A 568 -14.23 15.97 2.36
C ARG A 568 -12.98 16.40 3.12
N ALA A 569 -11.79 16.04 2.63
CA ALA A 569 -10.53 16.47 3.23
C ALA A 569 -10.27 17.97 2.97
N GLN A 570 -10.57 18.48 1.78
CA GLN A 570 -10.49 19.93 1.49
C GLN A 570 -11.42 20.76 2.40
N ASP A 571 -12.66 20.29 2.58
CA ASP A 571 -13.66 20.95 3.45
C ASP A 571 -13.27 20.90 4.95
N SER A 572 -12.32 20.04 5.35
CA SER A 572 -11.87 19.92 6.75
C SER A 572 -11.04 21.13 7.21
N ILE A 573 -10.38 21.82 6.27
CA ILE A 573 -9.56 23.02 6.51
C ILE A 573 -10.37 24.12 7.21
N HIS A 574 -11.61 24.33 6.76
CA HIS A 574 -12.48 25.39 7.27
C HIS A 574 -13.12 25.10 8.64
N LYS A 575 -12.89 23.90 9.21
CA LYS A 575 -13.39 23.51 10.54
C LYS A 575 -12.33 23.58 11.63
N SER A 576 -11.07 23.82 11.26
CA SER A 576 -9.92 23.96 12.17
C SER A 576 -9.50 25.40 12.42
N GLU A 577 -10.13 26.37 11.74
CA GLU A 577 -10.12 27.81 12.08
C GLU A 577 -11.32 28.16 12.97
#